data_AF-A0AAU9C9J0-F1
#
_entry.id   AF-A0AAU9C9J0-F1
#
_cell.length_a   1.000
_cell.length_b   1.000
_cell.length_c   1.000
_cell.angle_alpha   90.00
_cell.angle_beta   90.00
_cell.angle_gamma   90.00
#
_symmetry.space_group_name_H-M   'P 1'
#
loop_
_entity.id
_entity.type
_entity.pdbx_description
1 polymer ?
#
loop_
_entity_poly.entity_id
_entity_poly.type
_entity_poly.pdbx_seq_one_letter_code
_entity_poly.pdbx_strand_id
1 'polypeptide(L)'
;MKQETGFTLLEILVAVLVLAIGLLGLAKLQTFGLHNSHSANLRTQATLLAYDITDRMRANRAAYLDATGNYIDPPAGTTTKQCEWNGTAVENCTPTEMAQFDLATWRNTLASNLPSGVGTVCLDATPNDGGDTDGDGIVGATEYACDGAGAVYAVKIWWVDEFDSAGDPVIKHFMTTFQP
;
A
#
# COMPACT_ATOMS: atom_id res chain seq x y z
N MET A 1 57.89 -42.16 14.48
CA MET A 1 56.92 -41.73 15.52
C MET A 1 56.11 -40.59 14.92
N LYS A 2 54.80 -40.75 14.80
CA LYS A 2 53.91 -39.72 14.23
C LYS A 2 53.68 -38.69 15.33
N GLN A 3 54.05 -37.42 15.10
CA GLN A 3 53.77 -36.35 16.05
C GLN A 3 52.29 -35.97 15.90
N GLU A 4 51.52 -36.17 16.96
CA GLU A 4 50.16 -35.63 17.09
C GLU A 4 50.28 -34.11 17.31
N THR A 5 50.02 -33.32 16.27
CA THR A 5 49.92 -31.86 16.38
C THR A 5 48.57 -31.53 17.01
N GLY A 6 48.54 -31.35 18.33
CA GLY A 6 47.37 -30.85 19.04
C GLY A 6 47.04 -29.41 18.65
N PHE A 7 45.75 -29.06 18.61
CA PHE A 7 45.28 -27.69 18.40
C PHE A 7 45.81 -26.77 19.49
N THR A 8 46.31 -25.59 19.10
CA THR A 8 46.71 -24.57 20.06
C THR A 8 45.48 -23.78 20.55
N LEU A 9 45.48 -23.31 21.81
CA LEU A 9 44.37 -22.50 22.35
C LEU A 9 44.12 -21.22 21.54
N LEU A 10 45.17 -20.69 20.91
CA LEU A 10 45.10 -19.53 20.01
C LEU A 10 44.33 -19.84 18.72
N GLU A 11 44.48 -21.05 18.18
CA GLU A 11 43.79 -21.49 16.96
C GLU A 11 42.27 -21.59 17.17
N ILE A 12 41.85 -22.11 18.33
CA ILE A 12 40.42 -22.17 18.71
C ILE A 12 39.86 -20.76 18.89
N LEU A 13 40.62 -19.84 19.50
CA LEU A 13 40.19 -18.46 19.70
C LEU A 13 39.99 -17.72 18.38
N VAL A 14 40.90 -17.92 17.41
CA VAL A 14 40.76 -17.37 16.06
C VAL A 14 39.58 -18.01 15.33
N ALA A 15 39.38 -19.33 15.43
CA ALA A 15 38.26 -20.01 14.81
C ALA A 15 36.90 -19.49 15.33
N VAL A 16 36.76 -19.31 16.65
CA VAL A 16 35.55 -18.75 17.26
C VAL A 16 35.34 -17.29 16.85
N LEU A 17 36.41 -16.49 16.74
CA LEU A 17 36.32 -15.10 16.27
C LEU A 17 35.79 -15.02 14.82
N VAL A 18 36.36 -15.82 13.92
CA VAL A 18 35.92 -15.88 12.51
C VAL A 18 34.47 -16.36 12.41
N LEU A 19 34.11 -17.40 13.17
CA LEU A 19 32.74 -17.91 13.25
C LEU A 19 31.77 -16.81 13.73
N ALA A 20 32.13 -16.08 14.79
CA ALA A 20 31.30 -15.01 15.33
C ALA A 20 31.04 -13.90 14.30
N ILE A 21 32.08 -13.48 13.54
CA ILE A 21 31.93 -12.50 12.46
C ILE A 21 31.03 -13.05 11.34
N GLY A 22 31.21 -14.32 10.97
CA GLY A 22 30.38 -14.98 9.97
C GLY A 22 28.90 -15.04 10.36
N LEU A 23 28.60 -15.36 11.62
CA LEU A 23 27.23 -15.40 12.15
C LEU A 23 26.59 -14.01 12.21
N LEU A 24 27.35 -12.96 12.57
CA LEU A 24 26.85 -11.58 12.51
C LEU A 24 26.53 -11.14 11.07
N GLY A 25 27.35 -11.56 10.10
CA GLY A 25 27.07 -11.35 8.67
C GLY A 25 25.77 -12.03 8.22
N LEU A 26 25.59 -13.30 8.59
CA LEU A 26 24.37 -14.06 8.27
C LEU A 26 23.10 -13.44 8.90
N ALA A 27 23.19 -13.02 10.16
CA ALA A 27 22.06 -12.38 10.85
C ALA A 27 21.59 -11.11 10.13
N LYS A 28 22.52 -10.26 9.67
CA LYS A 28 22.18 -9.06 8.89
C LYS A 28 21.53 -9.39 7.54
N LEU A 29 22.00 -10.44 6.85
CA LEU A 29 21.39 -10.86 5.59
C LEU A 29 19.97 -11.38 5.80
N GLN A 30 19.73 -12.10 6.91
CA GLN A 30 18.40 -12.59 7.25
C GLN A 30 17.40 -11.45 7.51
N THR A 31 17.80 -10.43 8.28
CA THR A 31 16.93 -9.27 8.54
C THR A 31 16.65 -8.47 7.27
N PHE A 32 17.67 -8.26 6.43
CA PHE A 32 17.51 -7.59 5.13
C PHE A 32 16.56 -8.36 4.21
N GLY A 33 16.70 -9.69 4.13
CA GLY A 33 15.81 -10.53 3.34
C GLY A 33 14.35 -10.49 3.81
N LEU A 34 14.12 -10.47 5.12
CA LEU A 34 12.78 -10.31 5.70
C LEU A 34 12.19 -8.93 5.35
N HIS A 35 12.98 -7.87 5.49
CA HIS A 35 12.56 -6.51 5.16
C HIS A 35 12.14 -6.39 3.69
N ASN A 36 12.98 -6.86 2.77
CA ASN A 36 12.66 -6.83 1.34
C ASN A 36 11.42 -7.67 1.00
N SER A 37 11.23 -8.81 1.65
CA SER A 37 10.03 -9.64 1.49
C SER A 37 8.76 -8.94 1.99
N HIS A 38 8.87 -8.19 3.10
CA HIS A 38 7.78 -7.40 3.64
C HIS A 38 7.37 -6.25 2.70
N SER A 39 8.34 -5.44 2.24
CA SER A 39 8.08 -4.35 1.29
C SER A 39 7.47 -4.85 -0.03
N ALA A 40 7.95 -5.99 -0.55
CA ALA A 40 7.35 -6.62 -1.74
C ALA A 40 5.91 -7.10 -1.50
N ASN A 41 5.60 -7.60 -0.30
CA ASN A 41 4.24 -7.98 0.09
C ASN A 41 3.32 -6.74 0.13
N LEU A 42 3.74 -5.64 0.77
CA LEU A 42 2.95 -4.40 0.82
C LEU A 42 2.66 -3.85 -0.59
N ARG A 43 3.65 -3.83 -1.49
CA ARG A 43 3.45 -3.46 -2.90
C ARG A 43 2.45 -4.36 -3.61
N THR A 44 2.50 -5.66 -3.33
CA THR A 44 1.55 -6.64 -3.90
C THR A 44 0.13 -6.36 -3.40
N GLN A 45 -0.04 -6.09 -2.10
CA GLN A 45 -1.32 -5.73 -1.52
C GLN A 45 -1.88 -4.44 -2.11
N ALA A 46 -1.06 -3.38 -2.21
CA ALA A 46 -1.47 -2.12 -2.84
C ALA A 46 -1.90 -2.33 -4.30
N THR A 47 -1.17 -3.14 -5.06
CA THR A 47 -1.50 -3.48 -6.45
C THR A 47 -2.84 -4.22 -6.54
N LEU A 48 -3.06 -5.23 -5.69
CA LEU A 48 -4.32 -5.99 -5.65
C LEU A 48 -5.50 -5.09 -5.28
N LEU A 49 -5.33 -4.21 -4.28
CA LEU A 49 -6.38 -3.27 -3.88
C LEU A 49 -6.67 -2.21 -4.95
N ALA A 50 -5.68 -1.80 -5.72
CA ALA A 50 -5.91 -0.92 -6.87
C ALA A 50 -6.76 -1.60 -7.96
N TYR A 51 -6.48 -2.88 -8.23
CA TYR A 51 -7.30 -3.65 -9.18
C TYR A 51 -8.70 -3.95 -8.64
N ASP A 52 -8.85 -4.21 -7.33
CA ASP A 52 -10.16 -4.43 -6.70
C ASP A 52 -11.11 -3.25 -6.95
N ILE A 53 -10.68 -2.01 -6.67
CA ILE A 53 -11.53 -0.84 -6.91
C ILE A 53 -11.79 -0.63 -8.40
N THR A 54 -10.81 -0.92 -9.25
CA THR A 54 -10.97 -0.82 -10.70
C THR A 54 -12.03 -1.78 -11.22
N ASP A 55 -12.07 -3.01 -10.70
CA ASP A 55 -13.05 -4.03 -11.08
C ASP A 55 -14.46 -3.70 -10.53
N ARG A 56 -14.56 -3.16 -9.32
CA ARG A 56 -15.81 -2.61 -8.77
C ARG A 56 -16.38 -1.50 -9.65
N MET A 57 -15.52 -0.57 -10.09
CA MET A 57 -15.90 0.50 -11.01
C MET A 57 -16.38 -0.03 -12.37
N ARG A 58 -15.75 -1.08 -12.91
CA ARG A 58 -16.20 -1.74 -14.15
C ARG A 58 -17.56 -2.42 -13.97
N ALA A 59 -17.80 -3.06 -12.83
CA ALA A 59 -19.08 -3.70 -12.52
C ALA A 59 -20.22 -2.67 -12.40
N ASN A 60 -19.94 -1.49 -11.85
CA ASN A 60 -20.89 -0.39 -11.71
C ASN A 60 -20.75 0.66 -12.83
N ARG A 61 -20.86 0.21 -14.09
CA ARG A 61 -20.68 1.07 -15.28
C ARG A 61 -21.59 2.30 -15.30
N ALA A 62 -22.80 2.21 -14.72
CA ALA A 62 -23.75 3.31 -14.68
C ALA A 62 -23.25 4.49 -13.83
N ALA A 63 -22.64 4.22 -12.67
CA ALA A 63 -22.07 5.27 -11.82
C ALA A 63 -20.79 5.87 -12.43
N TYR A 64 -20.01 5.04 -13.12
CA TYR A 64 -18.80 5.46 -13.83
C TYR A 64 -19.09 6.40 -15.01
N LEU A 65 -20.11 6.12 -15.84
CA LEU A 65 -20.45 6.95 -17.00
C LEU A 65 -21.17 8.25 -16.64
N ASP A 66 -21.54 8.41 -15.38
CA ASP A 66 -22.22 9.60 -14.89
C ASP A 66 -21.25 10.79 -14.86
N ALA A 67 -21.65 11.89 -15.49
CA ALA A 67 -20.87 13.13 -15.58
C ALA A 67 -20.63 13.79 -14.20
N THR A 68 -21.36 13.39 -13.16
CA THR A 68 -21.12 13.82 -11.77
C THR A 68 -19.86 13.23 -11.16
N GLY A 69 -19.29 12.17 -11.75
CA GLY A 69 -18.05 11.56 -11.28
C GLY A 69 -18.21 10.83 -9.95
N ASN A 70 -19.17 9.91 -9.84
CA ASN A 70 -19.53 9.24 -8.57
C ASN A 70 -18.37 8.48 -7.88
N TYR A 71 -17.34 8.11 -8.63
CA TYR A 71 -16.13 7.48 -8.11
C TYR A 71 -14.96 8.46 -7.87
N ILE A 72 -15.15 9.75 -8.16
CA ILE A 72 -14.17 10.80 -7.88
C ILE A 72 -14.44 11.29 -6.45
N ASP A 73 -13.55 10.90 -5.54
CA ASP A 73 -13.50 11.27 -4.13
C ASP A 73 -14.81 11.80 -3.50
N PRO A 74 -15.78 10.93 -3.12
CA PRO A 74 -17.00 11.37 -2.48
C PRO A 74 -16.66 12.01 -1.12
N PRO A 75 -17.40 13.05 -0.70
CA PRO A 75 -17.09 13.77 0.53
C PRO A 75 -16.97 12.84 1.75
N ALA A 76 -15.91 13.02 2.52
CA ALA A 76 -15.74 12.34 3.81
C ALA A 76 -16.96 12.63 4.71
N GLY A 77 -17.53 11.59 5.33
CA GLY A 77 -18.66 11.70 6.25
C GLY A 77 -20.05 11.54 5.64
N THR A 78 -20.15 11.17 4.36
CA THR A 78 -21.43 10.72 3.79
C THR A 78 -21.82 9.41 4.47
N THR A 79 -23.04 9.30 5.01
CA THR A 79 -23.53 8.06 5.60
C THR A 79 -23.70 7.05 4.47
N THR A 80 -22.72 6.16 4.33
CA THR A 80 -22.70 5.24 3.21
C THR A 80 -23.73 4.15 3.42
N LYS A 81 -24.64 4.02 2.45
CA LYS A 81 -25.64 2.96 2.45
C LYS A 81 -24.96 1.60 2.35
N GLN A 82 -25.47 0.60 3.05
CA GLN A 82 -24.93 -0.76 2.99
C GLN A 82 -25.39 -1.44 1.69
N CYS A 83 -24.52 -1.43 0.68
CA CYS A 83 -24.83 -1.96 -0.66
C CYS A 83 -24.38 -3.42 -0.87
N GLU A 84 -23.76 -4.02 0.14
CA GLU A 84 -23.43 -5.44 0.16
C GLU A 84 -24.21 -6.16 1.26
N TRP A 85 -24.40 -7.48 1.09
CA TRP A 85 -25.08 -8.32 2.07
C TRP A 85 -24.41 -8.24 3.44
N ASN A 86 -25.17 -7.84 4.47
CA ASN A 86 -24.68 -7.72 5.84
C ASN A 86 -25.06 -8.90 6.75
N GLY A 87 -25.54 -10.01 6.19
CA GLY A 87 -26.06 -11.14 6.96
C GLY A 87 -27.56 -11.14 7.19
N THR A 88 -28.25 -10.02 6.92
CA THR A 88 -29.70 -9.88 7.17
C THR A 88 -30.50 -9.38 5.97
N ALA A 89 -29.99 -8.40 5.23
CA ALA A 89 -30.61 -7.88 4.01
C ALA A 89 -29.56 -7.36 3.02
N VAL A 90 -29.97 -7.24 1.75
CA VAL A 90 -29.31 -6.34 0.79
C VAL A 90 -30.22 -5.14 0.61
N GLU A 91 -29.71 -3.93 0.81
CA GLU A 91 -30.46 -2.74 0.46
C GLU A 91 -30.41 -2.50 -1.05
N ASN A 92 -31.51 -2.00 -1.64
CA ASN A 92 -31.51 -1.60 -3.04
C ASN A 92 -30.72 -0.30 -3.18
N CYS A 93 -29.46 -0.39 -3.58
CA CYS A 93 -28.62 0.77 -3.87
C CYS A 93 -28.76 1.25 -5.30
N THR A 94 -28.81 2.58 -5.48
CA THR A 94 -28.59 3.21 -6.78
C THR A 94 -27.11 3.06 -7.19
N PRO A 95 -26.77 3.23 -8.48
CA PRO A 95 -25.38 3.22 -8.92
C PRO A 95 -24.48 4.19 -8.13
N THR A 96 -24.94 5.41 -7.85
CA THR A 96 -24.22 6.40 -7.04
C THR A 96 -23.98 5.93 -5.61
N GLU A 97 -25.01 5.38 -4.95
CA GLU A 97 -24.88 4.85 -3.59
C GLU A 97 -23.88 3.67 -3.54
N MET A 98 -23.89 2.81 -4.56
CA MET A 98 -22.94 1.70 -4.69
C MET A 98 -21.50 2.19 -4.85
N ALA A 99 -21.26 3.24 -5.66
CA ALA A 99 -19.92 3.81 -5.84
C ALA A 99 -19.37 4.41 -4.53
N GLN A 100 -20.21 5.10 -3.76
CA GLN A 100 -19.84 5.62 -2.44
C GLN A 100 -19.51 4.48 -1.46
N PHE A 101 -20.28 3.40 -1.50
CA PHE A 101 -20.03 2.18 -0.70
C PHE A 101 -18.72 1.50 -1.06
N ASP A 102 -18.45 1.32 -2.35
CA ASP A 102 -17.20 0.72 -2.82
C ASP A 102 -15.99 1.53 -2.34
N LEU A 103 -16.00 2.85 -2.50
CA LEU A 103 -14.89 3.70 -2.09
C LEU A 103 -14.68 3.72 -0.57
N ALA A 104 -15.76 3.77 0.21
CA ALA A 104 -15.67 3.71 1.66
C ALA A 104 -15.10 2.37 2.14
N THR A 105 -15.59 1.27 1.58
CA THR A 105 -15.11 -0.08 1.91
C THR A 105 -13.66 -0.25 1.49
N TRP A 106 -13.31 0.13 0.27
CA TRP A 106 -11.94 0.07 -0.25
C TRP A 106 -10.96 0.85 0.60
N ARG A 107 -11.30 2.07 1.04
CA ARG A 107 -10.46 2.87 1.94
C ARG A 107 -10.28 2.24 3.32
N ASN A 108 -11.34 1.63 3.88
CA ASN A 108 -11.22 0.87 5.11
C ASN A 108 -10.32 -0.37 4.93
N THR A 109 -10.41 -1.03 3.78
CA THR A 109 -9.51 -2.14 3.43
C THR A 109 -8.06 -1.67 3.28
N LEU A 110 -7.80 -0.52 2.65
CA LEU A 110 -6.47 0.06 2.58
C LEU A 110 -5.90 0.34 3.96
N ALA A 111 -6.65 1.03 4.81
CA ALA A 111 -6.21 1.39 6.17
C ALA A 111 -5.97 0.17 7.08
N SER A 112 -6.62 -0.97 6.79
CA SER A 112 -6.45 -2.21 7.57
C SER A 112 -5.35 -3.13 7.05
N ASN A 113 -5.01 -3.06 5.76
CA ASN A 113 -4.03 -3.95 5.14
C ASN A 113 -2.66 -3.29 4.92
N LEU A 114 -2.62 -1.96 4.80
CA LEU A 114 -1.40 -1.19 4.60
C LEU A 114 -1.14 -0.26 5.80
N PRO A 115 0.11 -0.16 6.30
CA PRO A 115 0.45 0.78 7.37
C PRO A 115 0.20 2.23 6.91
N SER A 116 -0.68 2.95 7.61
CA SER A 116 -1.16 4.28 7.22
C SER A 116 -1.67 4.33 5.76
N GLY A 117 -2.30 3.24 5.31
CA GLY A 117 -2.79 3.10 3.95
C GLY A 117 -3.88 4.11 3.60
N VAL A 118 -3.63 4.92 2.59
CA VAL A 118 -4.57 5.90 2.05
C VAL A 118 -4.66 5.77 0.54
N GLY A 119 -5.81 6.12 -0.03
CA GLY A 119 -6.00 6.01 -1.47
C GLY A 119 -7.16 6.85 -1.99
N THR A 120 -7.00 7.26 -3.24
CA THR A 120 -8.01 8.04 -3.95
C THR A 120 -8.19 7.57 -5.37
N VAL A 121 -9.37 7.87 -5.90
CA VAL A 121 -9.73 7.70 -7.29
C VAL A 121 -10.10 9.08 -7.80
N CYS A 122 -9.45 9.53 -8.88
CA CYS A 122 -9.74 10.83 -9.47
C CYS A 122 -9.41 10.88 -10.96
N LEU A 123 -9.86 11.93 -11.63
CA LEU A 123 -9.35 12.29 -12.94
C LEU A 123 -8.03 13.04 -12.74
N ASP A 124 -7.01 12.59 -13.43
CA ASP A 124 -5.68 13.18 -13.33
C ASP A 124 -4.89 13.09 -14.65
N ALA A 125 -4.35 14.22 -15.10
CA ALA A 125 -3.44 14.26 -16.25
C ALA A 125 -1.98 13.94 -15.88
N THR A 126 -1.60 14.05 -14.60
CA THR A 126 -0.27 13.75 -14.06
C THR A 126 -0.28 12.60 -13.05
N PRO A 127 -0.76 11.40 -13.43
CA PRO A 127 -1.09 10.29 -12.53
C PRO A 127 -0.01 9.85 -11.52
N ASN A 128 1.27 10.12 -11.79
CA ASN A 128 2.40 9.69 -10.95
C ASN A 128 2.88 10.76 -9.96
N ASP A 129 2.07 11.79 -9.70
CA ASP A 129 2.34 12.82 -8.70
C ASP A 129 1.56 12.59 -7.38
N GLY A 130 1.72 13.54 -6.46
CA GLY A 130 1.20 13.45 -5.10
C GLY A 130 2.12 12.66 -4.16
N GLY A 131 1.98 12.93 -2.88
CA GLY A 131 2.85 12.38 -1.84
C GLY A 131 2.90 13.27 -0.62
N ASP A 132 3.64 12.84 0.39
CA ASP A 132 3.80 13.58 1.65
C ASP A 132 4.65 14.84 1.41
N THR A 133 3.99 16.00 1.39
CA THR A 133 4.62 17.29 1.09
C THR A 133 4.99 18.08 2.32
N ASP A 134 4.39 17.79 3.47
CA ASP A 134 4.64 18.47 4.74
C ASP A 134 5.50 17.65 5.72
N GLY A 135 5.74 16.37 5.43
CA GLY A 135 6.60 15.46 6.17
C GLY A 135 5.95 14.85 7.40
N ASP A 136 4.61 14.84 7.49
CA ASP A 136 3.90 14.30 8.66
C ASP A 136 3.69 12.77 8.60
N GLY A 137 4.03 12.15 7.46
CA GLY A 137 3.90 10.71 7.25
C GLY A 137 2.51 10.24 6.81
N ILE A 138 1.63 11.14 6.41
CA ILE A 138 0.27 10.84 5.98
C ILE A 138 -0.01 11.62 4.71
N VAL A 139 -0.39 10.94 3.63
CA VAL A 139 -0.82 11.65 2.41
C VAL A 139 -2.29 12.03 2.54
N GLY A 140 -2.56 13.31 2.74
CA GLY A 140 -3.91 13.86 2.86
C GLY A 140 -4.59 14.20 1.53
N ALA A 141 -5.87 14.57 1.60
CA ALA A 141 -6.67 14.92 0.42
C ALA A 141 -6.11 16.09 -0.40
N THR A 142 -5.41 17.02 0.24
CA THR A 142 -4.73 18.16 -0.41
C THR A 142 -3.45 17.76 -1.14
N GLU A 143 -2.96 16.55 -0.90
CA GLU A 143 -1.66 16.06 -1.36
C GLU A 143 -1.76 14.93 -2.40
N TYR A 144 -2.98 14.45 -2.66
CA TYR A 144 -3.24 13.47 -3.70
C TYR A 144 -2.93 13.97 -5.12
N ALA A 145 -2.82 15.30 -5.29
CA ALA A 145 -2.55 15.96 -6.57
C ALA A 145 -3.55 15.55 -7.68
N CYS A 146 -4.84 15.46 -7.33
CA CYS A 146 -5.90 15.27 -8.32
C CYS A 146 -6.19 16.61 -9.03
N ASP A 147 -5.75 16.77 -10.28
CA ASP A 147 -5.96 18.00 -11.05
C ASP A 147 -7.37 18.11 -11.66
N GLY A 148 -8.17 17.03 -11.62
CA GLY A 148 -9.52 16.98 -12.18
C GLY A 148 -9.55 17.02 -13.72
N ALA A 149 -8.39 16.91 -14.36
CA ALA A 149 -8.21 16.88 -15.79
C ALA A 149 -7.89 15.45 -16.25
N GLY A 150 -7.83 15.26 -17.57
CA GLY A 150 -7.58 13.94 -18.16
C GLY A 150 -8.85 13.15 -18.49
N ALA A 151 -8.68 12.14 -19.34
CA ALA A 151 -9.77 11.29 -19.86
C ALA A 151 -9.81 9.90 -19.21
N VAL A 152 -8.84 9.60 -18.34
CA VAL A 152 -8.68 8.31 -17.68
C VAL A 152 -8.73 8.49 -16.18
N TYR A 153 -9.28 7.49 -15.49
CA TYR A 153 -9.28 7.48 -14.04
C TYR A 153 -7.91 7.06 -13.53
N ALA A 154 -7.46 7.75 -12.50
CA ALA A 154 -6.26 7.44 -11.74
C ALA A 154 -6.65 6.81 -10.41
N VAL A 155 -6.08 5.64 -10.10
CA VAL A 155 -6.17 5.02 -8.78
C VAL A 155 -4.80 5.15 -8.11
N LYS A 156 -4.71 6.02 -7.11
CA LYS A 156 -3.49 6.31 -6.37
C LYS A 156 -3.60 5.77 -4.95
N ILE A 157 -2.55 5.10 -4.48
CA ILE A 157 -2.46 4.52 -3.13
C ILE A 157 -1.11 4.88 -2.53
N TRP A 158 -1.10 5.28 -1.26
CA TRP A 158 0.10 5.53 -0.47
C TRP A 158 0.09 4.73 0.82
N TRP A 159 1.26 4.36 1.31
CA TRP A 159 1.44 3.68 2.59
C TRP A 159 2.85 3.93 3.14
N VAL A 160 3.01 3.72 4.45
CA VAL A 160 4.31 3.70 5.12
C VAL A 160 4.92 2.30 4.96
N ASP A 161 6.11 2.23 4.37
CA ASP A 161 6.83 0.96 4.14
C ASP A 161 7.80 0.66 5.28
N GLU A 162 8.52 1.68 5.73
CA GLU A 162 9.51 1.61 6.80
C GLU A 162 9.64 2.98 7.52
N PHE A 163 10.40 3.02 8.60
CA PHE A 163 10.85 4.27 9.22
C PHE A 163 12.37 4.37 9.04
N ASP A 164 12.86 5.55 8.72
CA ASP A 164 14.28 5.78 8.48
C ASP A 164 15.09 5.84 9.80
N SER A 165 16.39 6.17 9.69
CA SER A 165 17.26 6.28 10.88
C SER A 165 16.92 7.45 11.82
N ALA A 166 16.19 8.45 11.35
CA ALA A 166 15.69 9.56 12.15
C ALA A 166 14.34 9.23 12.82
N GLY A 167 13.69 8.15 12.40
CA GLY A 167 12.36 7.75 12.85
C GLY A 167 11.24 8.33 11.96
N ASP A 168 11.60 8.89 10.82
CA ASP A 168 10.64 9.50 9.89
C ASP A 168 10.04 8.41 8.98
N PRO A 169 8.73 8.44 8.70
CA PRO A 169 8.06 7.45 7.87
C PRO A 169 8.49 7.57 6.40
N VAL A 170 8.83 6.44 5.79
CA VAL A 170 9.16 6.34 4.37
C VAL A 170 7.89 5.96 3.60
N ILE A 171 7.29 6.96 2.96
CA ILE A 171 6.09 6.77 2.14
C ILE A 171 6.45 6.12 0.80
N LYS A 172 5.69 5.10 0.43
CA LYS A 172 5.67 4.53 -0.92
C LYS A 172 4.31 4.78 -1.53
N HIS A 173 4.28 4.75 -2.86
CA HIS A 173 3.05 4.88 -3.61
C HIS A 173 2.95 3.82 -4.70
N PHE A 174 1.71 3.56 -5.10
CA PHE A 174 1.35 2.78 -6.27
C PHE A 174 0.28 3.55 -7.04
N MET A 175 0.38 3.52 -8.36
CA MET A 175 -0.53 4.19 -9.26
C MET A 175 -0.88 3.27 -10.43
N THR A 176 -2.16 3.22 -10.79
CA THR A 176 -2.59 2.69 -12.08
C THR A 176 -3.65 3.58 -12.70
N THR A 177 -3.53 3.85 -14.00
CA THR A 177 -4.62 4.47 -14.77
C THR A 177 -5.50 3.39 -15.36
N PHE A 178 -6.76 3.71 -15.60
CA PHE A 178 -7.61 2.86 -16.41
C PHE A 178 -8.65 3.66 -17.18
N GLN A 179 -9.02 3.09 -18.32
CA GLN A 179 -10.15 3.51 -19.13
C GLN A 179 -11.02 2.26 -19.36
N PRO A 180 -12.29 2.26 -18.94
CA PRO A 180 -13.23 1.16 -19.17
C PRO A 180 -13.63 0.92 -20.64
#